data_AF-A0A6J7HI30-F1
#
_entry.id   AF-A0A6J7HI30-F1
#
_cell.length_a   1.000
_cell.length_b   1.000
_cell.length_c   1.000
_cell.angle_alpha   90.00
_cell.angle_beta   90.00
_cell.angle_gamma   90.00
#
_symmetry.space_group_name_H-M   'P 1'
#
loop_
_entity.id
_entity.type
_entity.pdbx_description
1 polymer ?
#
loop_
_entity_poly.entity_id
_entity_poly.type
_entity_poly.pdbx_seq_one_letter_code
_entity_poly.pdbx_strand_id
1 'polypeptide(L)'
;MAIGRRNIVDTNGKVIFRNRGCQRLKDGLNNGPQVIRTAYHEGTNVIGEPVAVLFKRDPLLQAMPWNDDNPLVLDLTCYEKVAELGDVVVRKEVVGSFRVSTSSWSTRLAKVQLHQYQAWQKQYERNASHSTSRIEKMQAGLGAHLHTSMRRGAYMWLRINRSLHSKHDQ
;
A
#
# COMPACT_ATOMS: atom_id res chain seq x y z
N MET A 1 -15.28 4.33 -2.12
CA MET A 1 -14.40 3.19 -2.51
C MET A 1 -14.71 1.98 -1.64
N ALA A 2 -14.39 0.76 -2.05
CA ALA A 2 -14.42 -0.43 -1.18
C ALA A 2 -13.07 -1.15 -1.23
N ILE A 3 -12.56 -1.55 -0.07
CA ILE A 3 -11.22 -2.16 0.07
C ILE A 3 -11.28 -3.38 0.98
N GLY A 4 -10.42 -4.35 0.73
CA GLY A 4 -10.35 -5.58 1.52
C GLY A 4 -8.93 -6.05 1.83
N ARG A 5 -8.82 -7.09 2.66
CA ARG A 5 -7.54 -7.76 2.87
C ARG A 5 -7.23 -8.73 1.75
N ARG A 6 -5.95 -9.07 1.61
CA ARG A 6 -5.47 -10.11 0.70
C ARG A 6 -4.42 -11.00 1.35
N ASN A 7 -4.28 -12.19 0.81
CA ASN A 7 -3.10 -13.01 1.05
C ASN A 7 -1.97 -12.61 0.10
N ILE A 8 -0.73 -12.78 0.52
CA ILE A 8 0.44 -12.73 -0.35
C ILE A 8 0.87 -14.16 -0.60
N VAL A 9 0.96 -14.54 -1.88
CA VAL A 9 1.27 -15.90 -2.32
C VAL A 9 2.55 -15.93 -3.14
N ASP A 10 3.28 -17.05 -3.12
CA ASP A 10 4.41 -17.28 -4.01
C ASP A 10 3.95 -17.65 -5.44
N THR A 11 4.93 -17.94 -6.31
CA THR A 11 4.70 -18.38 -7.70
C THR A 11 3.90 -19.67 -7.82
N ASN A 12 3.90 -20.52 -6.78
CA ASN A 12 3.18 -21.79 -6.71
C ASN A 12 1.82 -21.66 -5.99
N GLY A 13 1.42 -20.44 -5.59
CA GLY A 13 0.18 -20.19 -4.85
C GLY A 13 0.26 -20.47 -3.35
N LYS A 14 1.43 -20.81 -2.80
CA LYS A 14 1.60 -21.00 -1.36
C LYS A 14 1.47 -19.65 -0.66
N VAL A 15 0.62 -19.60 0.36
CA VAL A 15 0.46 -18.39 1.18
C VAL A 15 1.72 -18.12 2.00
N ILE A 16 2.35 -16.98 1.73
CA ILE A 16 3.50 -16.46 2.47
C ILE A 16 3.04 -15.58 3.63
N PHE A 17 2.14 -14.63 3.34
CA PHE A 17 1.58 -13.72 4.34
C PHE A 17 0.07 -13.73 4.26
N ARG A 18 -0.60 -13.92 5.41
CA ARG A 18 -2.05 -13.83 5.51
C ARG A 18 -2.51 -12.42 5.87
N ASN A 19 -3.75 -12.09 5.52
CA ASN A 19 -4.47 -10.92 6.04
C ASN A 19 -3.72 -9.59 5.88
N ARG A 20 -3.04 -9.39 4.73
CA ARG A 20 -2.35 -8.13 4.44
C ARG A 20 -3.35 -7.10 3.96
N GLY A 21 -3.16 -5.86 4.37
CA GLY A 21 -4.00 -4.73 3.98
C GLY A 21 -4.95 -4.32 5.06
N CYS A 22 -5.47 -3.12 4.89
CA CYS A 22 -6.34 -2.45 5.82
C CYS A 22 -5.77 -2.44 7.24
N GLN A 23 -4.44 -2.40 7.42
CA GLN A 23 -3.85 -2.32 8.76
C GLN A 23 -4.27 -1.00 9.40
N ARG A 24 -4.60 -1.04 10.70
CA ARG A 24 -5.03 0.13 11.50
C ARG A 24 -6.31 0.85 11.07
N LEU A 25 -6.95 0.41 9.99
CA LEU A 25 -8.30 0.86 9.62
C LEU A 25 -9.36 0.10 10.44
N LYS A 26 -10.54 0.69 10.64
CA LYS A 26 -11.67 -0.02 11.26
C LYS A 26 -12.42 -0.83 10.19
N ASP A 27 -13.08 -1.92 10.59
CA ASP A 27 -13.99 -2.63 9.68
C ASP A 27 -15.24 -1.79 9.40
N GLY A 28 -15.85 -1.93 8.22
CA GLY A 28 -17.03 -1.16 7.83
C GLY A 28 -16.71 0.22 7.24
N LEU A 29 -17.62 1.18 7.40
CA LEU A 29 -17.54 2.49 6.77
C LEU A 29 -16.50 3.39 7.48
N ASN A 30 -15.53 3.90 6.72
CA ASN A 30 -14.51 4.83 7.20
C ASN A 30 -14.53 6.10 6.34
N ASN A 31 -14.29 7.26 6.96
CA ASN A 31 -14.09 8.51 6.22
C ASN A 31 -12.82 8.42 5.37
N GLY A 32 -12.91 8.70 4.07
CA GLY A 32 -11.81 8.50 3.13
C GLY A 32 -10.55 9.31 3.42
N PRO A 33 -10.63 10.63 3.71
CA PRO A 33 -9.48 11.39 4.18
C PRO A 33 -8.74 10.76 5.38
N GLN A 34 -9.46 10.16 6.34
CA GLN A 34 -8.82 9.47 7.47
C GLN A 34 -8.12 8.16 7.07
N VAL A 35 -8.62 7.46 6.04
CA VAL A 35 -7.93 6.30 5.47
C VAL A 35 -6.57 6.70 4.89
N ILE A 36 -6.53 7.81 4.15
CA ILE A 36 -5.29 8.34 3.58
C ILE A 36 -4.35 8.87 4.66
N ARG A 37 -4.87 9.58 5.66
CA ARG A 37 -4.08 9.99 6.84
C ARG A 37 -3.46 8.79 7.55
N THR A 38 -4.16 7.66 7.62
CA THR A 38 -3.59 6.42 8.16
C THR A 38 -2.45 5.89 7.28
N ALA A 39 -2.60 5.91 5.96
CA ALA A 39 -1.51 5.57 5.03
C ALA A 39 -0.29 6.50 5.20
N TYR A 40 -0.54 7.80 5.41
CA TYR A 40 0.48 8.80 5.69
C TYR A 40 1.25 8.48 6.96
N HIS A 41 0.57 8.22 8.08
CA HIS A 41 1.22 7.88 9.34
C HIS A 41 2.01 6.56 9.28
N GLU A 42 1.47 5.56 8.59
CA GLU A 42 2.16 4.27 8.45
C GLU A 42 3.29 4.31 7.42
N GLY A 43 3.37 5.36 6.60
CA GLY A 43 4.40 5.49 5.55
C GLY A 43 4.38 4.34 4.55
N THR A 44 3.19 3.79 4.28
CA THR A 44 2.98 2.69 3.33
C THR A 44 1.57 2.72 2.77
N ASN A 45 1.36 2.03 1.64
CA ASN A 45 0.01 1.73 1.15
C ASN A 45 -0.70 0.72 2.10
N VAL A 46 -1.45 1.24 3.08
CA VAL A 46 -2.27 0.43 4.00
C VAL A 46 -3.53 -0.11 3.33
N ILE A 47 -3.97 0.48 2.21
CA ILE A 47 -5.13 0.05 1.45
C ILE A 47 -4.86 -1.33 0.83
N GLY A 48 -3.71 -1.48 0.18
CA GLY A 48 -3.27 -2.74 -0.42
C GLY A 48 -3.16 -2.68 -1.95
N GLU A 49 -2.89 -3.82 -2.56
CA GLU A 49 -2.76 -3.90 -4.02
C GLU A 49 -4.12 -3.79 -4.73
N PRO A 50 -4.15 -3.34 -6.01
CA PRO A 50 -5.38 -3.10 -6.77
C PRO A 50 -6.38 -4.27 -6.81
N VAL A 51 -5.91 -5.51 -6.68
CA VAL A 51 -6.77 -6.71 -6.64
C VAL A 51 -7.80 -6.68 -5.51
N ALA A 52 -7.55 -5.91 -4.44
CA ALA A 52 -8.43 -5.81 -3.28
C ALA A 52 -9.14 -4.45 -3.18
N VAL A 53 -9.24 -3.70 -4.29
CA VAL A 53 -9.80 -2.34 -4.33
C VAL A 53 -10.86 -2.22 -5.42
N LEU A 54 -12.00 -1.64 -5.07
CA LEU A 54 -13.09 -1.31 -5.99
C LEU A 54 -13.47 0.15 -5.88
N PHE A 55 -13.76 0.75 -7.02
CA PHE A 55 -14.18 2.15 -7.13
C PHE A 55 -15.60 2.27 -7.64
N LYS A 56 -16.29 3.34 -7.22
CA LYS A 56 -17.40 3.86 -8.00
C LYS A 56 -16.83 4.56 -9.23
N ARG A 57 -17.52 4.48 -10.36
CA ARG A 57 -17.07 5.03 -11.64
C ARG A 57 -16.79 6.53 -11.55
N ASP A 58 -17.74 7.32 -11.08
CA ASP A 58 -17.64 8.78 -11.18
C ASP A 58 -16.48 9.34 -10.34
N PRO A 59 -16.27 8.94 -9.06
CA PRO A 59 -15.11 9.36 -8.30
C PRO A 59 -13.78 8.93 -8.92
N LEU A 60 -13.71 7.74 -9.54
CA LEU A 60 -12.51 7.30 -10.25
C LEU A 60 -12.21 8.21 -11.44
N LEU A 61 -13.21 8.52 -12.27
CA LEU A 61 -13.03 9.40 -13.43
C LEU A 61 -12.63 10.82 -13.02
N GLN A 62 -13.16 11.33 -11.91
CA GLN A 62 -12.76 12.64 -11.35
C GLN A 62 -11.30 12.66 -10.86
N ALA A 63 -10.75 11.52 -10.43
CA ALA A 63 -9.37 11.41 -9.98
C ALA A 63 -8.35 11.30 -11.15
N MET A 64 -8.82 11.15 -12.39
CA MET A 64 -7.98 11.04 -13.58
C MET A 64 -7.48 12.42 -14.06
N PRO A 65 -6.36 12.48 -14.81
CA PRO A 65 -5.46 11.38 -15.15
C PRO A 65 -4.60 10.90 -13.97
N TRP A 66 -3.99 9.74 -14.15
CA TRP A 66 -2.94 9.24 -13.25
C TRP A 66 -1.72 10.15 -13.31
N ASN A 67 -0.97 10.25 -12.21
CA ASN A 67 0.35 10.86 -12.18
C ASN A 67 1.38 9.74 -11.99
N ASP A 68 2.30 9.59 -12.95
CA ASP A 68 3.33 8.56 -12.98
C ASP A 68 4.73 9.07 -12.60
N ASP A 69 4.85 10.32 -12.14
CA ASP A 69 6.11 10.90 -11.63
C ASP A 69 6.68 10.09 -10.45
N ASN A 70 5.82 9.35 -9.75
CA ASN A 70 6.16 8.53 -8.58
C ASN A 70 5.64 7.08 -8.71
N PRO A 71 6.24 6.25 -9.59
CA PRO A 71 5.60 5.06 -10.14
C PRO A 71 5.35 3.91 -9.14
N LEU A 72 6.11 3.79 -8.05
CA LEU A 72 5.93 2.75 -7.02
C LEU A 72 4.82 3.07 -6.02
N VAL A 73 4.24 4.27 -6.10
CA VAL A 73 3.08 4.70 -5.30
C VAL A 73 1.93 5.19 -6.17
N LEU A 74 1.98 4.94 -7.47
CA LEU A 74 0.97 5.31 -8.47
C LEU A 74 -0.46 4.93 -8.03
N ASP A 75 -0.59 3.71 -7.53
CA ASP A 75 -1.84 3.17 -6.98
C ASP A 75 -2.29 3.97 -5.76
N LEU A 76 -1.40 4.20 -4.79
CA LEU A 76 -1.71 5.00 -3.59
C LEU A 76 -2.10 6.44 -3.93
N THR A 77 -1.43 7.10 -4.87
CA THR A 77 -1.77 8.46 -5.32
C THR A 77 -3.16 8.52 -5.96
N CYS A 78 -3.55 7.49 -6.72
CA CYS A 78 -4.94 7.43 -7.20
C CYS A 78 -5.93 7.18 -6.05
N TYR A 79 -5.59 6.29 -5.12
CA TYR A 79 -6.48 5.98 -4.00
C TYR A 79 -6.70 7.21 -3.13
N GLU A 80 -5.68 8.03 -2.92
CA GLU A 80 -5.76 9.33 -2.26
C GLU A 80 -6.82 10.21 -2.91
N LYS A 81 -6.67 10.51 -4.21
CA LYS A 81 -7.64 11.35 -4.94
C LYS A 81 -9.06 10.82 -4.84
N VAL A 82 -9.27 9.50 -4.97
CA VAL A 82 -10.62 8.92 -4.93
C VAL A 82 -11.19 8.86 -3.51
N ALA A 83 -10.37 8.57 -2.51
CA ALA A 83 -10.80 8.50 -1.12
C ALA A 83 -11.15 9.89 -0.58
N GLU A 84 -10.49 10.95 -1.02
CA GLU A 84 -10.84 12.32 -0.62
C GLU A 84 -12.26 12.74 -1.04
N LEU A 85 -12.84 12.09 -2.05
CA LEU A 85 -14.19 12.38 -2.57
C LEU A 85 -15.33 11.72 -1.77
N GLY A 86 -15.05 10.92 -0.73
CA GLY A 86 -16.10 10.34 0.09
C GLY A 86 -15.66 9.19 1.00
N ASP A 87 -16.59 8.29 1.32
CA ASP A 87 -16.32 7.20 2.25
C ASP A 87 -15.69 5.97 1.60
N VAL A 88 -14.99 5.21 2.44
CA VAL A 88 -14.31 3.96 2.11
C VAL A 88 -14.89 2.85 2.96
N VAL A 89 -15.48 1.84 2.32
CA VAL A 89 -15.90 0.61 3.00
C VAL A 89 -14.70 -0.31 3.12
N VAL A 90 -14.36 -0.69 4.35
CA VAL A 90 -13.27 -1.60 4.67
C VAL A 90 -13.86 -2.97 5.02
N ARG A 91 -13.31 -4.02 4.43
CA ARG A 91 -13.61 -5.42 4.76
C ARG A 91 -12.37 -6.09 5.34
N LYS A 92 -12.50 -6.66 6.54
CA LYS A 92 -11.40 -7.37 7.21
C LYS A 92 -11.24 -8.81 6.77
N GLU A 93 -12.19 -9.35 6.01
CA GLU A 93 -12.07 -10.62 5.31
C GLU A 93 -11.06 -10.55 4.16
N VAL A 94 -10.48 -11.70 3.85
CA VAL A 94 -9.60 -11.84 2.68
C VAL A 94 -10.48 -11.95 1.43
N VAL A 95 -10.33 -11.00 0.52
CA VAL A 95 -11.10 -10.93 -0.74
C VAL A 95 -10.28 -11.34 -1.97
N GLY A 96 -8.98 -11.60 -1.79
CA GLY A 96 -8.11 -11.99 -2.90
C GLY A 96 -6.70 -12.40 -2.47
N SER A 97 -5.86 -12.70 -3.46
CA SER A 97 -4.45 -13.04 -3.27
C SER A 97 -3.57 -12.26 -4.24
N PHE A 98 -2.45 -11.74 -3.77
CA PHE A 98 -1.45 -11.05 -4.57
C PHE A 98 -0.17 -11.89 -4.65
N ARG A 99 0.25 -12.21 -5.87
CA ARG A 99 1.39 -13.11 -6.13
C ARG A 99 2.69 -12.33 -6.23
N VAL A 100 3.74 -12.82 -5.59
CA VAL A 100 5.10 -12.26 -5.63
C VAL A 100 6.13 -13.27 -6.13
N SER A 101 7.14 -12.82 -6.86
CA SER A 101 8.30 -13.62 -7.30
C SER A 101 9.62 -12.91 -7.00
N THR A 102 10.74 -13.65 -6.94
CA THR A 102 12.08 -13.05 -6.83
C THR A 102 12.50 -12.24 -8.06
N SER A 103 11.99 -12.61 -9.24
CA SER A 103 12.15 -11.85 -10.49
C SER A 103 11.34 -10.55 -10.53
N SER A 104 10.40 -10.36 -9.59
CA SER A 104 9.59 -9.16 -9.51
C SER A 104 10.48 -7.96 -9.16
N TRP A 105 10.42 -6.94 -10.02
CA TRP A 105 11.16 -5.68 -9.98
C TRP A 105 11.22 -5.02 -8.58
N SER A 106 10.19 -5.21 -7.76
CA SER A 106 10.02 -4.62 -6.43
C SER A 106 11.03 -5.09 -5.36
N THR A 107 11.68 -6.24 -5.54
CA THR A 107 12.67 -6.77 -4.58
C THR A 107 14.01 -6.02 -4.61
N ARG A 108 14.41 -5.49 -5.78
CA ARG A 108 15.70 -4.76 -5.94
C ARG A 108 15.63 -3.30 -5.51
N LEU A 109 14.43 -2.77 -5.22
CA LEU A 109 14.20 -1.32 -5.07
C LEU A 109 13.76 -0.90 -3.67
N ALA A 110 14.04 -1.65 -2.61
CA ALA A 110 13.62 -1.27 -1.25
C ALA A 110 14.08 0.14 -0.82
N LYS A 111 15.25 0.61 -1.28
CA LYS A 111 15.70 2.01 -1.05
C LYS A 111 14.89 3.02 -1.87
N VAL A 112 14.61 2.71 -3.14
CA VAL A 112 13.81 3.59 -4.02
C VAL A 112 12.36 3.66 -3.54
N GLN A 113 11.79 2.56 -3.05
CA GLN A 113 10.45 2.54 -2.43
C GLN A 113 10.36 3.51 -1.26
N LEU A 114 11.35 3.52 -0.36
CA LEU A 114 11.36 4.44 0.78
C LEU A 114 11.36 5.91 0.31
N HIS A 115 12.23 6.27 -0.64
CA HIS A 115 12.26 7.63 -1.18
C HIS A 115 10.95 8.03 -1.85
N GLN A 116 10.30 7.10 -2.57
CA GLN A 116 9.03 7.34 -3.23
C GLN A 116 7.87 7.52 -2.24
N TYR A 117 7.81 6.74 -1.16
CA TYR A 117 6.84 6.98 -0.07
C TYR A 117 7.10 8.30 0.67
N GLN A 118 8.35 8.67 0.91
CA GLN A 118 8.68 9.96 1.51
C GLN A 118 8.32 11.14 0.60
N ALA A 119 8.52 11.00 -0.70
CA ALA A 119 8.09 12.00 -1.69
C ALA A 119 6.56 12.15 -1.69
N TRP A 120 5.84 11.04 -1.65
CA TRP A 120 4.38 11.03 -1.51
C TRP A 120 3.91 11.68 -0.20
N GLN A 121 4.51 11.36 0.95
CA GLN A 121 4.19 12.00 2.24
C GLN A 121 4.38 13.52 2.19
N LYS A 122 5.45 14.01 1.55
CA LYS A 122 5.67 15.45 1.36
C LYS A 122 4.62 16.08 0.44
N GLN A 123 4.14 15.36 -0.56
CA GLN A 123 3.08 15.82 -1.44
C GLN A 123 1.74 15.90 -0.69
N TYR A 124 1.40 14.85 0.06
CA TYR A 124 0.25 14.83 0.95
C TYR A 124 0.26 16.02 1.93
N GLU A 125 1.40 16.31 2.58
CA GLU A 125 1.53 17.46 3.48
C GLU A 125 1.30 18.82 2.81
N ARG A 126 1.63 18.95 1.51
CA ARG A 126 1.42 20.20 0.75
C ARG A 126 -0.03 20.38 0.32
N ASN A 127 -0.72 19.28 0.04
CA ASN A 127 -2.08 19.27 -0.49
C ASN A 127 -3.14 19.17 0.62
N ALA A 128 -2.75 18.72 1.81
CA ALA A 128 -3.65 18.58 2.94
C ALA A 128 -4.31 19.94 3.26
N SER A 129 -5.64 19.95 3.22
CA SER A 129 -6.46 21.11 3.62
C SER A 129 -6.28 21.50 5.08
N HIS A 130 -5.63 20.65 5.88
CA HIS A 130 -5.37 20.84 7.29
C HIS A 130 -3.87 20.77 7.58
N SER A 131 -3.39 21.63 8.48
CA SER A 131 -1.98 21.65 8.88
C SER A 131 -1.59 20.37 9.61
N THR A 132 -0.69 19.58 9.02
CA THR A 132 -0.05 18.43 9.68
C THR A 132 0.90 18.94 10.77
N SER A 133 0.68 18.51 12.02
CA SER A 133 1.52 18.97 13.15
C SER A 133 2.92 18.37 13.09
N ARG A 134 3.90 18.96 13.79
CA ARG A 134 5.28 18.44 13.86
C ARG A 134 5.34 17.01 14.40
N ILE A 135 4.45 16.65 15.32
CA ILE A 135 4.37 15.31 15.91
C ILE A 135 3.92 14.31 14.85
N GLU A 136 2.94 14.68 14.03
CA GLU A 136 2.43 13.82 12.97
C GLU A 136 3.48 13.54 11.89
N LYS A 137 4.25 14.57 11.52
CA LYS A 137 5.38 14.41 10.58
C LYS A 137 6.44 13.45 11.12
N MET A 138 6.75 13.55 12.41
CA MET A 138 7.68 12.63 13.06
C MET A 138 7.16 11.19 13.07
N GLN A 139 5.87 10.98 13.41
CA GLN A 139 5.24 9.66 13.37
C GLN A 139 5.24 9.07 11.95
N ALA A 140 4.90 9.87 10.94
CA ALA A 140 4.91 9.49 9.54
C ALA A 140 6.30 9.08 9.05
N GLY A 141 7.34 9.82 9.47
CA GLY A 141 8.74 9.46 9.20
C GLY A 141 9.12 8.11 9.80
N LEU A 142 8.76 7.85 11.07
CA LEU A 142 9.03 6.57 11.74
C LEU A 142 8.31 5.39 11.06
N GLY A 143 7.04 5.56 10.67
CA GLY A 143 6.26 4.55 9.96
C GLY A 143 6.92 4.09 8.66
N ALA A 144 7.37 5.04 7.84
CA ALA A 144 8.05 4.76 6.57
C ALA A 144 9.33 3.91 6.75
N HIS A 145 10.11 4.20 7.80
CA HIS A 145 11.31 3.42 8.13
C HIS A 145 11.01 2.02 8.66
N LEU A 146 9.98 1.88 9.50
CA LEU A 146 9.56 0.59 10.04
C LEU A 146 9.08 -0.35 8.93
N HIS A 147 8.23 0.14 8.03
CA HIS A 147 7.68 -0.67 6.94
C HIS A 147 8.74 -1.09 5.92
N THR A 148 9.70 -0.21 5.61
CA THR A 148 10.83 -0.54 4.73
C THR A 148 11.68 -1.68 5.33
N SER A 149 11.91 -1.63 6.64
CA SER A 149 12.68 -2.65 7.37
C SER A 149 11.93 -3.99 7.42
N MET A 150 10.61 -3.97 7.65
CA MET A 150 9.77 -5.17 7.61
C MET A 150 9.74 -5.83 6.23
N ARG A 151 9.63 -5.05 5.14
CA ARG A 151 9.70 -5.58 3.77
C ARG A 151 11.04 -6.25 3.49
N ARG A 152 12.17 -5.63 3.90
CA ARG A 152 13.50 -6.22 3.75
C ARG A 152 13.64 -7.54 4.50
N GLY A 153 13.17 -7.59 5.75
CA GLY A 153 13.18 -8.82 6.55
C GLY A 153 12.34 -9.94 5.91
N ALA A 154 11.14 -9.61 5.44
CA ALA A 154 10.25 -10.53 4.73
C ALA A 154 10.93 -11.14 3.48
N TYR A 155 11.55 -10.31 2.63
CA TYR A 155 12.23 -10.79 1.44
C TYR A 155 13.50 -11.60 1.76
N MET A 156 14.28 -11.21 2.77
CA MET A 156 15.43 -12.01 3.22
C MET A 156 15.01 -13.38 3.72
N TRP A 157 13.97 -13.45 4.56
CA TRP A 157 13.43 -14.71 5.07
C TRP A 157 12.91 -15.61 3.93
N LEU A 158 12.20 -15.03 2.96
CA LEU A 158 11.73 -15.72 1.77
C LEU A 158 12.87 -16.28 0.90
N ARG A 159 13.95 -15.51 0.74
CA ARG A 159 15.15 -15.94 0.00
C ARG A 159 15.84 -17.11 0.69
N ILE A 160 15.91 -17.08 2.03
CA ILE A 160 16.50 -18.14 2.85
C ILE A 160 15.66 -19.42 2.78
N ASN A 161 14.33 -19.31 2.86
CA ASN A 161 13.43 -20.46 2.94
C ASN A 161 13.08 -21.11 1.58
N ARG A 162 13.79 -20.77 0.49
CA ARG A 162 13.58 -21.28 -0.88
C ARG A 162 12.14 -21.25 -1.42
N SER A 163 11.17 -20.64 -0.73
CA SER A 163 9.75 -20.68 -1.09
C SER A 163 9.38 -19.73 -2.24
N LEU A 164 10.36 -19.20 -2.97
CA LEU A 164 10.13 -18.34 -4.13
C LEU A 164 10.80 -18.87 -5.41
N HIS A 165 11.51 -19.99 -5.36
CA HIS A 165 12.09 -20.59 -6.56
C HIS A 165 11.02 -21.34 -7.34
N SER A 166 10.89 -21.00 -8.61
CA SER A 166 10.09 -21.75 -9.60
C SER A 166 10.75 -23.10 -9.85
N LYS A 167 9.97 -24.17 -10.00
CA LYS A 167 10.47 -25.47 -10.51
C LYS A 167 10.88 -25.41 -12.00
N HIS A 168 10.80 -24.25 -12.65
CA HIS A 168 11.15 -24.04 -14.06
C HIS A 168 12.40 -23.16 -14.28
N ASP A 169 13.20 -22.89 -13.25
CA ASP A 169 14.48 -22.17 -13.40
C ASP A 169 15.69 -23.16 -13.46
N GLN A 170 15.53 -24.30 -14.15
CA GLN A 170 16.63 -25.20 -14.55
C GLN A 170 16.57 -25.46 -16.04
#